data_AF-A0A3P8KC79-F1
#
_entry.id   AF-A0A3P8KC79-F1
#
_cell.length_a   1.000
_cell.length_b   1.000
_cell.length_c   1.000
_cell.angle_alpha   90.00
_cell.angle_beta   90.00
_cell.angle_gamma   90.00
#
_symmetry.space_group_name_H-M   'P 1'
#
loop_
_entity.id
_entity.type
_entity.pdbx_description
1 polymer ?
#
loop_
_entity_poly.entity_id
_entity_poly.type
_entity_poly.pdbx_seq_one_letter_code
_entity_poly.pdbx_strand_id
1 'polypeptide(L)'
;MSDVAERLDDYPEQFEPLFGTREEEGQELTIVGEWCFGYMRGVGLGSWTALPAELQAELDIIALHGTEAQFPAVEALSVDDFLASVERIKPAALALYQYWTEHAQPAEVPQPIRNDAKVGRNDPCPCGSGKKYKQCCLAK
;
A
#
# COMPACT_ATOMS: atom_id res chain seq x y z
N MET A 1 0.02 17.47 -2.88
CA MET A 1 -0.18 16.20 -3.61
C MET A 1 1.13 15.44 -3.51
N SER A 2 1.08 14.12 -3.33
CA SER A 2 2.29 13.32 -3.15
C SER A 2 3.08 13.30 -4.45
N ASP A 3 4.19 14.04 -4.48
CA ASP A 3 5.16 14.15 -5.59
C ASP A 3 5.59 12.79 -6.16
N VAL A 4 5.52 11.72 -5.35
CA VAL A 4 5.91 10.36 -5.75
C VAL A 4 4.94 9.75 -6.77
N ALA A 5 3.63 9.95 -6.64
CA ALA A 5 2.66 9.32 -7.54
C ALA A 5 2.69 9.96 -8.94
N GLU A 6 2.79 11.29 -8.99
CA GLU A 6 2.99 12.04 -10.25
C GLU A 6 4.31 11.64 -10.91
N ARG A 7 5.39 11.51 -10.13
CA ARG A 7 6.68 11.06 -10.68
C ARG A 7 6.64 9.64 -11.20
N LEU A 8 5.95 8.71 -10.53
CA LEU A 8 5.83 7.33 -11.00
C LEU A 8 5.01 7.23 -12.30
N ASP A 9 4.02 8.10 -12.50
CA ASP A 9 3.14 8.10 -13.68
C ASP A 9 3.78 8.83 -14.88
N ASP A 10 4.29 10.06 -14.65
CA ASP A 10 4.74 10.94 -15.74
C ASP A 10 6.25 10.87 -16.00
N TYR A 11 7.06 10.54 -14.98
CA TYR A 11 8.53 10.58 -15.03
C TYR A 11 9.20 9.42 -14.27
N PRO A 12 8.84 8.14 -14.56
CA PRO A 12 9.28 6.99 -13.78
C PRO A 12 10.81 6.84 -13.72
N GLU A 13 11.54 7.36 -14.70
CA GLU A 13 13.01 7.37 -14.72
C GLU A 13 13.61 8.23 -13.60
N GLN A 14 12.90 9.27 -13.15
CA GLN A 14 13.31 10.18 -12.08
C GLN A 14 12.96 9.66 -10.69
N PHE A 15 12.15 8.61 -10.58
CA PHE A 15 11.85 8.00 -9.30
C PHE A 15 13.12 7.44 -8.66
N GLU A 16 13.37 7.78 -7.40
CA GLU A 16 14.45 7.22 -6.59
C GLU A 16 13.88 6.76 -5.25
N PRO A 17 14.14 5.50 -4.82
CA PRO A 17 13.91 5.07 -3.46
C PRO A 17 14.72 5.95 -2.50
N LEU A 18 14.06 6.52 -1.50
CA LEU A 18 14.73 7.32 -0.48
C LEU A 18 15.31 6.40 0.59
N PHE A 19 16.56 5.99 0.39
CA PHE A 19 17.33 5.24 1.38
C PHE A 19 17.95 6.18 2.41
N GLY A 20 17.98 5.74 3.67
CA GLY A 20 18.71 6.44 4.72
C GLY A 20 20.21 6.19 4.59
N THR A 21 21.03 6.99 5.26
CA THR A 21 22.46 6.71 5.41
C THR A 21 22.87 6.81 6.88
N ARG A 22 23.89 6.04 7.26
CA ARG A 22 24.47 6.05 8.61
C ARG A 22 25.98 6.02 8.51
N GLU A 23 26.65 6.87 9.28
CA GLU A 23 28.11 6.85 9.38
C GLU A 23 28.55 5.84 10.47
N GLU A 24 29.36 4.86 10.09
CA GLU A 24 30.06 3.95 11.01
C GLU A 24 31.55 3.91 10.66
N GLU A 25 32.41 4.13 11.66
CA GLU A 25 33.88 4.13 11.50
C GLU A 25 34.41 5.04 10.37
N GLY A 26 33.69 6.13 10.06
CA GLY A 26 34.04 7.07 8.98
C GLY A 26 33.63 6.61 7.57
N GLN A 27 32.84 5.54 7.47
CA GLN A 27 32.21 5.08 6.24
C GLN A 27 30.71 5.38 6.25
N GLU A 28 30.19 5.91 5.14
CA GLU A 28 28.76 6.12 4.94
C GLU A 28 28.10 4.83 4.44
N LEU A 29 27.20 4.26 5.23
CA LEU A 29 26.47 3.04 4.92
C LEU A 29 25.05 3.38 4.48
N THR A 30 24.63 2.85 3.33
CA THR A 30 23.25 2.99 2.84
C THR A 30 22.32 2.02 3.58
N ILE A 31 21.24 2.55 4.16
CA ILE A 31 20.22 1.81 4.87
C ILE A 31 18.99 1.67 3.98
N VAL A 32 18.87 0.50 3.35
CA VAL A 32 17.74 0.14 2.48
C VAL A 32 16.58 -0.50 3.23
N GLY A 33 16.85 -1.07 4.41
CA GLY A 33 15.90 -1.88 5.16
C GLY A 33 14.61 -1.13 5.49
N GLU A 34 14.71 0.10 6.00
CA GLU A 34 13.52 0.89 6.39
C GLU A 34 12.55 1.09 5.22
N TRP A 35 13.08 1.42 4.04
CA TRP A 35 12.29 1.58 2.83
C TRP A 35 11.64 0.25 2.41
N CYS A 36 12.41 -0.83 2.39
CA CYS A 36 11.94 -2.15 1.97
C CYS A 36 10.90 -2.73 2.94
N PHE A 37 11.09 -2.57 4.25
CA PHE A 37 10.10 -2.95 5.27
C PHE A 37 8.80 -2.16 5.12
N GLY A 38 8.90 -0.86 4.87
CA GLY A 38 7.75 -0.02 4.57
C GLY A 38 6.99 -0.51 3.33
N TYR A 39 7.72 -0.85 2.26
CA TYR A 39 7.16 -1.40 1.03
C TYR A 39 6.42 -2.72 1.29
N MET A 40 7.08 -3.70 1.92
CA MET A 40 6.48 -5.01 2.23
C MET A 40 5.28 -4.91 3.17
N ARG A 41 5.31 -3.97 4.12
CA ARG A 41 4.13 -3.65 4.95
C ARG A 41 2.98 -3.10 4.10
N GLY A 42 3.28 -2.22 3.15
CA GLY A 42 2.31 -1.70 2.18
C GLY A 42 1.68 -2.82 1.35
N VAL A 43 2.49 -3.76 0.86
CA VAL A 43 2.02 -4.96 0.13
C VAL A 43 1.06 -5.78 1.00
N GLY A 44 1.40 -6.04 2.27
CA GLY A 44 0.56 -6.81 3.18
C GLY A 44 -0.75 -6.11 3.59
N LEU A 45 -0.81 -4.78 3.48
CA LEU A 45 -2.04 -3.99 3.66
C LEU A 45 -2.87 -3.92 2.37
N GLY A 46 -2.22 -4.06 1.22
CA GLY A 46 -2.86 -4.10 -0.09
C GLY A 46 -3.61 -5.40 -0.30
N SER A 47 -4.77 -5.34 -0.94
CA SER A 47 -5.48 -6.53 -1.42
C SER A 47 -4.90 -6.99 -2.77
N TRP A 48 -3.58 -7.24 -2.81
CA TRP A 48 -2.89 -7.64 -4.03
C TRP A 48 -3.43 -8.99 -4.50
N THR A 49 -3.81 -9.06 -5.77
CA THR A 49 -4.08 -10.36 -6.42
C THR A 49 -2.76 -11.09 -6.68
N ALA A 50 -2.82 -12.38 -6.97
CA ALA A 50 -1.63 -13.18 -7.22
C ALA A 50 -0.80 -12.59 -8.38
N LEU A 51 0.49 -12.36 -8.13
CA LEU A 51 1.43 -11.87 -9.14
C LEU A 51 1.84 -13.00 -10.10
N PRO A 52 2.10 -12.68 -11.37
CA PRO A 52 2.88 -13.54 -12.27
C PRO A 52 4.25 -13.88 -11.66
N ALA A 53 4.82 -15.04 -12.00
CA ALA A 53 6.06 -15.53 -11.41
C ALA A 53 7.24 -14.57 -11.63
N GLU A 54 7.27 -13.91 -12.79
CA GLU A 54 8.30 -12.95 -13.16
C GLU A 54 8.26 -11.71 -12.25
N LEU A 55 7.06 -11.25 -11.89
CA LEU A 55 6.87 -10.11 -10.98
C LEU A 55 7.00 -10.51 -9.52
N GLN A 56 6.71 -11.76 -9.18
CA GLN A 56 7.03 -12.29 -7.86
C GLN A 56 8.54 -12.21 -7.59
N ALA A 57 9.38 -12.51 -8.59
CA ALA A 57 10.83 -12.36 -8.46
C ALA A 57 11.25 -10.89 -8.22
N GLU A 58 10.56 -9.93 -8.83
CA GLU A 58 10.79 -8.50 -8.56
C GLU A 58 10.34 -8.11 -7.14
N LEU A 59 9.23 -8.65 -6.64
CA LEU A 59 8.83 -8.46 -5.24
C LEU A 59 9.83 -9.08 -4.27
N ASP A 60 10.39 -10.25 -4.61
CA ASP A 60 11.35 -10.96 -3.77
C ASP A 60 12.67 -10.19 -3.61
N ILE A 61 13.07 -9.39 -4.60
CA ILE A 61 14.21 -8.46 -4.49
C ILE A 61 14.00 -7.45 -3.36
N ILE A 62 12.79 -6.87 -3.27
CA ILE A 62 12.45 -5.93 -2.20
C ILE A 62 12.29 -6.69 -0.87
N ALA A 63 11.69 -7.89 -0.91
CA ALA A 63 11.47 -8.71 0.27
C ALA A 63 12.77 -9.21 0.92
N LEU A 64 13.84 -9.40 0.15
CA LEU A 64 15.19 -9.73 0.65
C LEU A 64 15.64 -8.74 1.72
N HIS A 65 15.40 -7.45 1.52
CA HIS A 65 15.77 -6.38 2.45
C HIS A 65 14.62 -5.92 3.35
N GLY A 66 13.39 -6.38 3.10
CA GLY A 66 12.16 -5.90 3.74
C GLY A 66 11.47 -6.90 4.65
N THR A 67 12.09 -8.06 4.94
CA THR A 67 11.52 -9.09 5.81
C THR A 67 12.55 -9.67 6.79
N GLU A 68 12.15 -9.85 8.06
CA GLU A 68 13.03 -10.41 9.10
C GLU A 68 13.49 -11.83 8.78
N ALA A 69 12.66 -12.60 8.07
CA ALA A 69 12.99 -13.95 7.64
C ALA A 69 14.23 -14.02 6.72
N GLN A 70 14.56 -12.91 6.05
CA GLN A 70 15.67 -12.83 5.12
C GLN A 70 16.96 -12.27 5.74
N PHE A 71 16.94 -11.89 7.03
CA PHE A 71 18.15 -11.38 7.71
C PHE A 71 19.36 -12.32 7.60
N PRO A 72 19.23 -13.64 7.81
CA PRO A 72 20.37 -14.54 7.64
C PRO A 72 20.91 -14.57 6.20
N ALA A 73 20.03 -14.38 5.21
CA ALA A 73 20.43 -14.35 3.81
C ALA A 73 21.23 -13.07 3.49
N VAL A 74 20.77 -11.92 4.01
CA VAL A 74 21.45 -10.64 3.84
C VAL A 74 22.79 -10.62 4.58
N GLU A 75 22.85 -11.14 5.80
CA GLU A 75 24.09 -11.24 6.59
C GLU A 75 25.15 -12.15 5.94
N ALA A 76 24.72 -13.11 5.11
CA ALA A 76 25.61 -14.00 4.39
C ALA A 76 26.16 -13.40 3.07
N LEU A 77 25.65 -12.25 2.62
CA LEU A 77 26.11 -11.61 1.39
C LEU A 77 27.50 -11.02 1.56
N SER A 78 28.28 -11.07 0.48
CA SER A 78 29.45 -10.21 0.37
C SER A 78 29.02 -8.75 0.21
N VAL A 79 29.94 -7.81 0.43
CA VAL A 79 29.66 -6.37 0.23
C VAL A 79 29.25 -6.11 -1.22
N ASP A 80 29.93 -6.72 -2.19
CA ASP A 80 29.63 -6.53 -3.61
C ASP A 80 28.24 -7.09 -3.97
N ASP A 81 27.88 -8.26 -3.43
CA ASP A 81 26.56 -8.85 -3.65
C ASP A 81 25.44 -8.02 -3.00
N PHE A 82 25.70 -7.45 -1.82
CA PHE A 82 24.77 -6.53 -1.17
C PHE A 82 24.57 -5.26 -1.98
N LEU A 83 25.63 -4.63 -2.49
CA LEU A 83 25.51 -3.45 -3.35
C LEU A 83 24.73 -3.77 -4.63
N ALA A 84 25.02 -4.91 -5.26
CA ALA A 84 24.28 -5.36 -6.44
C ALA A 84 22.80 -5.62 -6.13
N SER A 85 22.46 -6.15 -4.94
CA SER A 85 21.07 -6.35 -4.54
C SER A 85 20.35 -5.03 -4.27
N VAL A 86 21.04 -4.01 -3.73
CA VAL A 86 20.49 -2.66 -3.57
C VAL A 86 20.15 -2.01 -4.91
N GLU A 87 21.03 -2.12 -5.91
CA GLU A 87 20.81 -1.56 -7.25
C GLU A 87 19.57 -2.15 -7.95
N ARG A 88 19.16 -3.36 -7.57
CA ARG A 88 17.97 -4.04 -8.09
C ARG A 88 16.65 -3.51 -7.51
N ILE A 89 16.66 -2.79 -6.39
CA ILE A 89 15.44 -2.36 -5.69
C ILE A 89 14.61 -1.36 -6.53
N LYS A 90 15.26 -0.32 -7.09
CA LYS A 90 14.59 0.68 -7.94
C LYS A 90 13.88 0.05 -9.16
N PRO A 91 14.56 -0.72 -10.03
CA PRO A 91 13.90 -1.31 -11.19
C PRO A 91 12.80 -2.29 -10.80
N ALA A 92 12.96 -3.04 -9.71
CA ALA A 92 11.91 -3.94 -9.21
C ALA A 92 10.65 -3.18 -8.78
N ALA A 93 10.80 -2.08 -8.04
CA ALA A 93 9.68 -1.23 -7.62
C ALA A 93 8.94 -0.62 -8.82
N LEU A 94 9.69 -0.16 -9.84
CA LEU A 94 9.12 0.38 -11.07
C LEU A 94 8.37 -0.70 -11.88
N ALA A 95 8.92 -1.91 -12.00
CA ALA A 95 8.27 -3.02 -12.69
C ALA A 95 6.95 -3.41 -12.03
N LEU A 96 6.93 -3.49 -10.69
CA LEU A 96 5.71 -3.75 -9.92
C LEU A 96 4.68 -2.63 -10.09
N TYR A 97 5.11 -1.37 -10.04
CA TYR A 97 4.22 -0.22 -10.27
C TYR A 97 3.60 -0.26 -11.67
N GLN A 98 4.41 -0.43 -12.72
CA GLN A 98 3.95 -0.51 -14.11
C GLN A 98 2.90 -1.61 -14.29
N TYR A 99 3.17 -2.81 -13.76
CA TYR A 99 2.20 -3.91 -13.84
C TYR A 99 0.86 -3.53 -13.21
N TRP A 100 0.87 -2.97 -12.01
CA TRP A 100 -0.37 -2.61 -11.31
C TRP A 100 -1.10 -1.44 -11.96
N THR A 101 -0.39 -0.50 -12.58
CA THR A 101 -1.02 0.61 -13.34
C THR A 101 -1.67 0.09 -14.61
N GLU A 102 -1.03 -0.83 -15.33
CA GLU A 102 -1.58 -1.44 -16.55
C GLU A 102 -2.74 -2.42 -16.27
N HIS A 103 -2.68 -3.12 -15.13
CA HIS A 103 -3.67 -4.12 -14.72
C HIS A 103 -4.57 -3.63 -13.59
N ALA A 104 -4.66 -2.31 -13.39
CA ALA A 104 -5.50 -1.71 -12.37
C ALA A 104 -6.94 -2.19 -12.57
N GLN A 105 -7.41 -3.06 -11.68
CA GLN A 105 -8.83 -3.37 -11.64
C GLN A 105 -9.57 -2.08 -11.32
N PRO A 106 -10.66 -1.74 -12.02
CA PRO A 106 -11.46 -0.59 -11.65
C PRO A 106 -11.89 -0.77 -10.20
N ALA A 107 -11.36 0.08 -9.31
CA ALA A 107 -11.76 0.06 -7.92
C ALA A 107 -13.27 0.29 -7.90
N GLU A 108 -14.03 -0.69 -7.41
CA GLU A 108 -15.45 -0.48 -7.16
C GLU A 108 -15.56 0.62 -6.12
N VAL A 109 -15.90 1.83 -6.57
CA VAL A 109 -16.11 2.96 -5.68
C VAL A 109 -17.33 2.60 -4.81
N PRO A 110 -17.16 2.34 -3.50
CA PRO A 110 -18.29 1.99 -2.67
C PRO A 110 -19.24 3.19 -2.70
N GLN A 111 -20.46 2.95 -3.17
CA GLN A 111 -21.44 4.03 -3.24
C GLN A 111 -21.72 4.50 -1.82
N PRO A 112 -21.76 5.83 -1.58
CA PRO A 112 -22.06 6.34 -0.25
C PRO A 112 -23.40 5.76 0.19
N ILE A 113 -23.42 5.13 1.36
CA ILE A 113 -24.64 4.58 1.95
C ILE A 113 -25.60 5.75 2.10
N ARG A 114 -26.60 5.82 1.22
CA ARG A 114 -27.68 6.79 1.35
C ARG A 114 -28.51 6.32 2.53
N ASN A 115 -28.42 7.04 3.64
CA ASN A 115 -29.41 6.89 4.70
C ASN A 115 -30.78 7.20 4.08
N ASP A 116 -31.69 6.24 4.16
CA ASP A 116 -33.09 6.49 3.84
C ASP A 116 -33.59 7.71 4.63
N ALA A 117 -34.56 8.42 4.05
CA ALA A 117 -35.15 9.60 4.69
C ALA A 117 -35.58 9.24 6.12
N LYS A 118 -34.92 9.85 7.11
CA LYS A 118 -35.27 9.64 8.52
C LYS A 118 -36.73 10.04 8.70
N VAL A 119 -37.56 9.12 9.21
CA VAL A 119 -38.96 9.40 9.51
C VAL A 119 -39.05 10.64 10.40
N GLY A 120 -39.75 11.66 9.92
CA GLY A 120 -39.93 12.90 10.65
C GLY A 120 -40.71 12.65 11.93
N ARG A 121 -40.36 13.37 13.00
CA ARG A 121 -40.99 13.24 14.33
C ARG A 121 -42.53 13.32 14.28
N ASN A 122 -43.11 14.09 13.36
CA ASN A 122 -44.55 14.24 13.21
C ASN A 122 -45.18 13.36 12.11
N ASP A 123 -44.39 12.61 11.34
CA ASP A 123 -44.86 11.80 10.23
C ASP A 123 -45.60 10.55 10.73
N PRO A 124 -46.47 9.93 9.91
CA PRO A 124 -47.08 8.64 10.23
C PRO A 124 -46.03 7.60 10.61
N CYS A 125 -46.26 6.89 11.72
CA CYS A 125 -45.33 5.90 12.22
C CYS A 125 -45.28 4.67 11.29
N PRO A 126 -44.10 4.21 10.86
CA PRO A 126 -43.96 3.11 9.89
C PRO A 126 -44.40 1.75 10.43
N CYS A 127 -44.71 1.62 11.73
CA CYS A 127 -45.24 0.39 12.33
C CYS A 127 -46.73 0.12 12.04
N GLY A 128 -47.41 0.99 11.27
CA GLY A 128 -48.80 0.81 10.89
C GLY A 128 -49.83 1.18 11.96
N SER A 129 -49.41 1.80 13.07
CA SER A 129 -50.31 2.18 14.18
C SER A 129 -51.26 3.34 13.88
N GLY A 130 -51.09 4.04 12.75
CA GLY A 130 -51.83 5.24 12.39
C GLY A 130 -51.47 6.50 13.22
N LYS A 131 -50.54 6.40 14.17
CA LYS A 131 -50.11 7.51 15.05
C LYS A 131 -48.89 8.23 14.47
N LYS A 132 -48.62 9.47 14.90
CA LYS A 132 -47.37 10.19 14.59
C LYS A 132 -46.17 9.48 15.22
N TYR A 133 -45.01 9.46 14.56
CA TYR A 133 -43.80 8.75 15.01
C TYR A 133 -43.41 9.10 16.46
N LYS A 134 -43.50 10.38 16.84
CA LYS A 134 -43.27 10.87 18.22
C LYS A 134 -44.20 10.36 19.30
N GLN A 135 -45.37 9.83 18.94
CA GLN A 135 -46.38 9.30 19.88
C GLN A 135 -46.47 7.78 19.81
N CYS A 136 -45.52 7.14 19.12
CA CYS A 136 -45.48 5.69 18.96
C CYS A 136 -44.05 5.21 19.17
N CYS A 137 -43.33 4.79 18.13
CA CYS A 137 -42.02 4.15 18.26
C CYS A 137 -40.91 5.06 18.83
N LEU A 138 -41.05 6.40 18.76
CA LEU A 138 -40.07 7.33 19.35
C LEU A 138 -40.36 7.66 20.82
N ALA A 139 -41.56 7.39 21.32
CA ALA A 139 -41.96 7.65 22.72
C ALA A 139 -41.67 6.46 23.66
N LYS A 140 -40.78 5.55 23.26
CA LYS A 140 -40.29 4.50 24.15
C LYS A 140 -39.42 5.09 25.25
#